data_AF-A0A1G9HTS5-F1
#
_entry.id   AF-A0A1G9HTS5-F1
#
_cell.length_a   1.000
_cell.length_b   1.000
_cell.length_c   1.000
_cell.angle_alpha   90.00
_cell.angle_beta   90.00
_cell.angle_gamma   90.00
#
_symmetry.space_group_name_H-M   'P 1'
#
loop_
_entity.id
_entity.type
_entity.pdbx_description
1 polymer ?
#
loop_
_entity_poly.entity_id
_entity_poly.type
_entity_poly.pdbx_seq_one_letter_code
_entity_poly.pdbx_strand_id
1 'polypeptide(L)'
;MPQVAARITHDHEQWLKNYFKTKSAGAEFILPWAVDMFFKSMRDTARELNVAELRTVLEAYSGVKILPNQCKGAYLFLRVEEACEIDNIHVTHGVSRGNLEAKLKRLSDVQCTALMIWATAYWVSKVWNGVSFEEYIKLTCS
;
A
#
# COMPACT_ATOMS: atom_id res chain seq x y z
N MET A 1 18.60 12.56 11.52
CA MET A 1 17.65 11.89 10.59
C MET A 1 16.85 12.98 9.89
N PRO A 2 16.80 13.04 8.55
CA PRO A 2 15.92 13.99 7.89
C PRO A 2 14.47 13.57 8.16
N GLN A 3 13.68 14.46 8.77
CA GLN A 3 12.25 14.24 8.97
C GLN A 3 11.59 14.19 7.59
N VAL A 4 11.07 13.01 7.21
CA VAL A 4 10.20 12.85 6.04
C VAL A 4 8.81 13.32 6.45
N ALA A 5 8.62 14.63 6.57
CA ALA A 5 7.29 15.19 6.69
C ALA A 5 6.60 15.02 5.34
N ALA A 6 5.57 14.18 5.27
CA ALA A 6 4.64 14.21 4.16
C ALA A 6 4.19 15.67 4.00
N ARG A 7 4.40 16.28 2.83
CA ARG A 7 3.90 17.65 2.59
C ARG A 7 2.38 17.57 2.56
N ILE A 8 1.77 17.80 3.72
CA ILE A 8 0.34 18.00 3.84
C ILE A 8 0.01 19.20 2.95
N THR A 9 -0.79 18.98 1.91
CA THR A 9 -1.24 20.06 1.04
C THR A 9 -2.14 21.00 1.83
N HIS A 10 -2.29 22.24 1.37
CA HIS A 10 -3.17 23.21 2.01
C HIS A 10 -4.60 22.66 2.19
N ASP A 11 -5.09 21.89 1.21
CA ASP A 11 -6.39 21.23 1.26
C ASP A 11 -6.49 20.16 2.35
N HIS A 12 -5.44 19.34 2.54
CA HIS A 12 -5.41 18.37 3.63
C HIS A 12 -5.36 19.05 5.00
N GLU A 13 -4.63 20.16 5.12
CA GLU A 13 -4.59 20.94 6.36
C GLU A 13 -5.95 21.57 6.67
N GLN A 14 -6.62 22.14 5.66
CA GLN A 14 -7.95 22.72 5.81
C GLN A 14 -9.00 21.64 6.15
N TRP A 15 -8.91 20.46 5.53
CA TRP A 15 -9.75 19.32 5.87
C TRP A 15 -9.59 18.90 7.34
N LEU A 16 -8.34 18.78 7.82
CA LEU A 16 -8.06 18.46 9.23
C LEU A 16 -8.64 19.53 10.18
N LYS A 17 -8.50 20.81 9.85
CA LYS A 17 -9.07 21.92 10.64
C LYS A 17 -10.60 21.90 10.66
N ASN A 18 -11.24 21.49 9.57
CA ASN A 18 -12.70 21.40 9.48
C ASN A 18 -13.24 20.20 10.27
N TYR A 19 -12.51 19.08 10.28
CA TYR A 19 -12.96 17.83 10.92
C TYR A 19 -12.62 17.80 12.42
N PHE A 20 -11.43 18.28 12.80
CA PHE A 20 -11.00 18.39 14.18
C PHE A 20 -11.16 19.84 14.66
N LYS A 21 -12.15 20.08 15.53
CA LYS A 21 -12.45 21.40 16.10
C LYS A 21 -11.25 22.01 16.86
N THR A 22 -10.37 21.18 17.41
CA THR A 22 -9.13 21.59 18.06
C THR A 22 -7.99 20.61 17.72
N LYS A 23 -6.80 21.14 17.45
CA LYS A 23 -5.61 20.32 17.11
C LYS A 23 -5.23 19.34 18.22
N SER A 24 -5.47 19.71 19.49
CA SER A 24 -5.17 18.93 20.70
C SER A 24 -6.29 18.01 21.18
N ALA A 25 -7.41 17.88 20.45
CA ALA A 25 -8.50 16.97 20.81
C ALA A 25 -8.71 15.89 19.73
N GLY A 26 -7.66 15.12 19.45
CA GLY A 26 -7.75 13.98 18.54
C GLY A 26 -6.80 14.05 17.34
N ALA A 27 -6.66 15.23 16.72
CA ALA A 27 -5.88 15.37 15.47
C ALA A 27 -4.40 14.99 15.65
N GLU A 28 -3.82 15.35 16.80
CA GLU A 28 -2.43 15.01 17.14
C GLU A 28 -2.17 13.49 17.23
N PHE A 29 -3.19 12.69 17.51
CA PHE A 29 -3.07 11.24 17.61
C PHE A 29 -3.25 10.50 16.28
N ILE A 30 -3.86 11.15 15.27
CA ILE A 30 -4.19 10.51 13.98
C ILE A 30 -2.93 10.12 13.21
N LEU A 31 -1.92 10.98 13.16
CA LEU A 31 -0.68 10.68 12.43
C LEU A 31 0.08 9.50 13.07
N PRO A 32 0.39 9.50 14.38
CA PRO A 32 0.97 8.33 15.04
C PRO A 32 0.13 7.07 14.85
N TRP A 33 -1.18 7.16 15.06
CA TRP A 33 -2.09 6.01 14.89
C TRP A 33 -2.08 5.46 13.45
N ALA A 34 -2.09 6.33 12.44
CA ALA A 34 -2.05 5.91 11.04
C ALA A 34 -0.74 5.18 10.70
N VAL A 35 0.39 5.65 11.25
CA VAL A 35 1.69 4.97 11.08
C VAL A 35 1.69 3.59 11.74
N ASP A 36 1.20 3.51 12.98
CA ASP A 36 1.11 2.24 13.71
C ASP A 36 0.17 1.25 13.00
N MET A 37 -0.98 1.73 12.52
CA MET A 37 -1.94 0.93 11.75
C MET A 37 -1.38 0.47 10.41
N PHE A 38 -0.63 1.32 9.71
CA PHE A 38 0.04 0.94 8.47
C PHE A 38 0.99 -0.24 8.71
N PHE A 39 1.92 -0.13 9.66
CA PHE A 39 2.89 -1.19 9.91
C PHE A 39 2.24 -2.47 10.44
N LYS A 40 1.24 -2.35 11.31
CA LYS A 40 0.47 -3.51 11.78
C LYS A 40 -0.23 -4.22 10.61
N SER A 41 -0.96 -3.46 9.79
CA SER A 41 -1.71 -4.01 8.67
C SER A 41 -0.80 -4.61 7.61
N MET A 42 0.38 -4.03 7.36
CA MET A 42 1.38 -4.62 6.46
C MET A 42 1.90 -5.95 6.97
N ARG A 43 2.26 -6.07 8.26
CA ARG A 43 2.70 -7.34 8.85
C ARG A 43 1.63 -8.42 8.76
N ASP A 44 0.38 -8.05 9.06
CA ASP A 44 -0.74 -8.99 8.99
C ASP A 44 -0.99 -9.43 7.53
N THR A 45 -0.92 -8.49 6.58
CA THR A 45 -1.07 -8.79 5.13
C THR A 45 0.06 -9.67 4.60
N ALA A 46 1.31 -9.41 5.02
CA ALA A 46 2.47 -10.20 4.63
C ALA A 46 2.47 -11.64 5.18
N ARG A 47 1.66 -11.93 6.21
CA ARG A 47 1.45 -13.30 6.70
C ARG A 47 0.44 -14.09 5.86
N GLU A 48 -0.51 -13.39 5.23
CA GLU A 48 -1.53 -14.00 4.36
C GLU A 48 -1.00 -14.27 2.95
N LEU A 49 -0.13 -13.38 2.46
CA LEU A 49 0.46 -13.43 1.12
C LEU A 49 1.85 -14.06 1.16
N ASN A 50 2.16 -14.92 0.17
CA ASN A 50 3.51 -15.42 -0.03
C ASN A 50 4.37 -14.41 -0.81
N VAL A 51 5.67 -14.68 -0.89
CA VAL A 51 6.63 -13.79 -1.55
C VAL A 51 6.31 -13.56 -3.03
N ALA A 52 5.85 -14.58 -3.76
CA ALA A 52 5.50 -14.46 -5.17
C ALA A 52 4.22 -13.63 -5.40
N GLU A 53 3.23 -13.78 -4.52
CA GLU A 53 2.02 -12.96 -4.49
C GLU A 53 2.35 -11.49 -4.21
N LEU A 54 3.26 -11.22 -3.25
CA LEU A 54 3.75 -9.87 -2.96
C LEU A 54 4.49 -9.24 -4.14
N ARG A 55 5.31 -10.02 -4.88
CA ARG A 55 5.96 -9.55 -6.12
C ARG A 55 4.95 -9.19 -7.19
N THR A 56 3.93 -10.02 -7.35
CA THR A 56 2.85 -9.78 -8.32
C THR A 56 2.14 -8.47 -7.99
N VAL A 57 1.85 -8.21 -6.72
CA VAL A 57 1.25 -6.94 -6.30
C VAL A 57 2.21 -5.76 -6.52
N LEU A 58 3.51 -5.90 -6.25
CA LEU A 58 4.48 -4.84 -6.54
C LEU A 58 4.49 -4.48 -8.03
N GLU A 59 4.57 -5.48 -8.91
CA GLU A 59 4.63 -5.25 -10.34
C GLU A 59 3.34 -4.64 -10.90
N ALA A 60 2.17 -5.03 -10.36
CA ALA A 60 0.89 -4.42 -10.71
C ALA A 60 0.81 -2.91 -10.43
N TYR A 61 1.69 -2.37 -9.59
CA TYR A 61 1.77 -0.94 -9.27
C TYR A 61 2.87 -0.20 -10.05
N SER A 62 3.52 -0.84 -11.01
CA SER A 62 4.48 -0.19 -11.91
C SER A 62 3.79 0.93 -12.71
N GLY A 63 4.30 2.16 -12.58
CA GLY A 63 3.72 3.33 -13.24
C GLY A 63 2.35 3.78 -12.69
N VAL A 64 1.85 3.19 -11.60
CA VAL A 64 0.56 3.56 -11.00
C VAL A 64 0.74 4.70 -10.02
N LYS A 65 -0.10 5.74 -10.16
CA LYS A 65 -0.22 6.83 -9.19
C LYS A 65 -1.52 6.71 -8.42
N ILE A 66 -1.44 6.42 -7.13
CA ILE A 66 -2.61 6.35 -6.25
C ILE A 66 -3.02 7.77 -5.84
N LEU A 67 -4.32 8.05 -5.93
CA LEU A 67 -4.95 9.21 -5.32
C LEU A 67 -5.58 8.85 -3.97
N PRO A 68 -5.68 9.77 -2.99
CA PRO A 68 -6.21 9.47 -1.65
C PRO A 68 -7.62 8.85 -1.65
N ASN A 69 -8.45 9.18 -2.64
CA ASN A 69 -9.80 8.63 -2.80
C ASN A 69 -9.84 7.22 -3.44
N GLN A 70 -8.70 6.69 -3.87
CA GLN A 70 -8.57 5.39 -4.52
C GLN A 70 -8.05 4.29 -3.57
N CYS A 71 -7.75 4.60 -2.31
CA CYS A 71 -7.28 3.63 -1.31
C CYS A 71 -8.43 2.78 -0.74
N LYS A 72 -8.98 1.85 -1.54
CA LYS A 72 -10.02 0.89 -1.12
C LYS A 72 -9.78 -0.47 -1.76
N GLY A 73 -10.30 -1.54 -1.14
CA GLY A 73 -10.16 -2.90 -1.65
C GLY A 73 -10.54 -3.03 -3.13
N ALA A 74 -11.66 -2.43 -3.54
CA ALA A 74 -12.14 -2.44 -4.93
C ALA A 74 -11.08 -1.97 -5.95
N TYR A 75 -10.30 -0.94 -5.62
CA TYR A 75 -9.26 -0.42 -6.51
C TYR A 75 -8.04 -1.33 -6.54
N LEU A 76 -7.64 -1.88 -5.39
CA LEU A 76 -6.58 -2.90 -5.33
C LEU A 76 -6.91 -4.09 -6.23
N PHE A 77 -8.15 -4.60 -6.15
CA PHE A 77 -8.60 -5.72 -6.99
C PHE A 77 -8.51 -5.38 -8.46
N LEU A 78 -9.11 -4.26 -8.86
CA LEU A 78 -9.12 -3.82 -10.25
C LEU A 78 -7.69 -3.76 -10.81
N ARG A 79 -6.76 -3.19 -10.05
CA ARG A 79 -5.37 -3.01 -10.52
C ARG A 79 -4.61 -4.33 -10.67
N VAL A 80 -4.72 -5.20 -9.68
CA VAL A 80 -4.04 -6.50 -9.73
C VAL A 80 -4.66 -7.37 -10.82
N GLU A 81 -5.99 -7.32 -10.98
CA GLU A 81 -6.72 -8.02 -12.02
C GLU A 81 -6.32 -7.55 -13.43
N GLU A 82 -6.35 -6.24 -13.70
CA GLU A 82 -5.93 -5.66 -14.99
C GLU A 82 -4.49 -6.06 -15.33
N ALA A 83 -3.56 -5.96 -14.38
CA ALA A 83 -2.17 -6.35 -14.62
C ALA A 83 -2.02 -7.85 -14.87
N CYS A 84 -2.82 -8.68 -14.18
CA CYS A 84 -2.82 -10.12 -14.41
C CYS A 84 -3.42 -10.50 -15.78
N GLU A 85 -4.41 -9.76 -16.27
CA GLU A 85 -5.06 -10.01 -17.56
C GLU A 85 -4.23 -9.51 -18.74
N ILE A 86 -3.71 -8.29 -18.66
CA ILE A 86 -3.02 -7.63 -19.76
C ILE A 86 -1.58 -8.14 -19.86
N ASP A 87 -0.85 -8.12 -18.74
CA ASP A 87 0.59 -8.35 -18.71
C ASP A 87 0.96 -9.76 -18.26
N ASN A 88 -0.03 -10.58 -17.87
CA ASN A 88 0.17 -11.96 -17.39
C ASN A 88 1.18 -12.07 -16.23
N ILE A 89 1.32 -11.02 -15.40
CA ILE A 89 2.32 -10.97 -14.33
C ILE A 89 2.21 -12.12 -13.32
N HIS A 90 1.00 -12.65 -13.12
CA HIS A 90 0.77 -13.81 -12.26
C HIS A 90 1.47 -15.07 -12.80
N VAL A 91 1.57 -15.24 -14.12
CA VAL A 91 2.33 -16.34 -14.74
C VAL A 91 3.82 -16.15 -14.53
N THR A 92 4.32 -14.92 -14.73
CA THR A 92 5.74 -14.57 -14.53
C THR A 92 6.23 -14.89 -13.12
N HIS A 93 5.41 -14.63 -12.11
CA HIS A 93 5.73 -14.91 -10.71
C HIS A 93 5.30 -16.30 -10.24
N GLY A 94 4.66 -17.12 -11.08
CA GLY A 94 4.20 -18.47 -10.72
C GLY A 94 3.05 -18.47 -9.70
N VAL A 95 2.18 -17.47 -9.74
CA VAL A 95 1.04 -17.27 -8.84
C VAL A 95 -0.26 -17.69 -9.53
N SER A 96 -1.10 -18.45 -8.82
CA SER A 96 -2.47 -18.73 -9.26
C SER A 96 -3.35 -17.48 -9.11
N ARG A 97 -3.88 -16.96 -10.22
CA ARG A 97 -4.77 -15.79 -10.24
C ARG A 97 -5.94 -15.94 -9.28
N GLY A 98 -6.63 -17.07 -9.32
CA GLY A 98 -7.80 -17.32 -8.46
C GLY A 98 -7.46 -17.37 -6.97
N ASN A 99 -6.30 -17.92 -6.61
CA ASN A 99 -5.86 -17.93 -5.21
C ASN A 99 -5.47 -16.52 -4.74
N LEU A 100 -4.73 -15.78 -5.57
CA LEU A 100 -4.36 -14.40 -5.27
C LEU A 100 -5.61 -13.53 -5.06
N GLU A 101 -6.56 -13.61 -5.99
CA GLU A 101 -7.84 -12.89 -5.91
C GLU A 101 -8.61 -13.26 -4.63
N ALA A 102 -8.72 -14.55 -4.32
CA ALA A 102 -9.43 -15.03 -3.13
C ALA A 102 -8.76 -14.58 -1.82
N LYS A 103 -7.43 -14.43 -1.79
CA LYS A 103 -6.71 -13.90 -0.63
C LYS A 103 -6.89 -12.40 -0.50
N LEU A 104 -6.71 -11.65 -1.59
CA LEU A 104 -6.89 -10.22 -1.58
C LEU A 104 -8.33 -9.88 -1.12
N LYS A 105 -9.35 -10.63 -1.56
CA LYS A 105 -10.77 -10.40 -1.19
C LYS A 105 -11.06 -10.55 0.31
N ARG A 106 -10.19 -11.22 1.06
CA ARG A 106 -10.33 -11.37 2.52
C ARG A 106 -9.69 -10.24 3.31
N LEU A 107 -8.86 -9.42 2.65
CA LEU A 107 -8.21 -8.29 3.30
C LEU A 107 -9.24 -7.22 3.65
N SER A 108 -9.10 -6.64 4.83
CA SER A 108 -9.84 -5.44 5.22
C SER A 108 -9.41 -4.23 4.38
N ASP A 109 -10.25 -3.19 4.31
CA ASP A 109 -9.90 -1.95 3.60
C ASP A 109 -8.61 -1.30 4.12
N VAL A 110 -8.30 -1.46 5.41
CA VAL A 110 -7.06 -0.95 6.01
C VAL A 110 -5.85 -1.74 5.51
N GLN A 111 -5.95 -3.07 5.43
CA GLN A 111 -4.91 -3.94 4.86
C GLN A 111 -4.71 -3.66 3.38
N CYS A 112 -5.80 -3.54 2.61
CA CYS A 112 -5.74 -3.16 1.21
C CYS A 112 -5.03 -1.81 1.04
N THR A 113 -5.43 -0.79 1.81
CA THR A 113 -4.81 0.54 1.76
C THR A 113 -3.32 0.48 2.09
N ALA A 114 -2.95 -0.25 3.14
CA ALA A 114 -1.56 -0.42 3.51
C ALA A 114 -0.75 -1.08 2.39
N LEU A 115 -1.26 -2.16 1.81
CA LEU A 115 -0.62 -2.88 0.70
C LEU A 115 -0.43 -2.00 -0.53
N MET A 116 -1.44 -1.19 -0.87
CA MET A 116 -1.38 -0.23 -1.97
C MET A 116 -0.32 0.86 -1.77
N ILE A 117 -0.28 1.45 -0.57
CA ILE A 117 0.70 2.47 -0.20
C ILE A 117 2.12 1.88 -0.25
N TRP A 118 2.28 0.68 0.32
CA TRP A 118 3.54 -0.08 0.29
C TRP A 118 4.00 -0.34 -1.14
N ALA A 119 3.13 -0.87 -2.01
CA ALA A 119 3.49 -1.18 -3.39
C ALA A 119 3.88 0.08 -4.19
N THR A 120 3.17 1.18 -3.97
CA THR A 120 3.49 2.47 -4.62
C THR A 120 4.80 3.07 -4.10
N ALA A 121 5.09 2.89 -2.81
CA ALA A 121 6.32 3.41 -2.21
C ALA A 121 7.56 2.84 -2.88
N TYR A 122 7.55 1.57 -3.29
CA TYR A 122 8.65 0.95 -4.04
C TYR A 122 8.97 1.73 -5.33
N TRP A 123 7.96 2.08 -6.12
CA TRP A 123 8.15 2.74 -7.42
C TRP A 123 8.44 4.23 -7.34
N VAL A 124 7.91 4.91 -6.32
CA VAL A 124 8.00 6.38 -6.22
C VAL A 124 9.18 6.84 -5.34
N SER A 125 9.61 6.02 -4.39
CA SER A 125 10.70 6.39 -3.47
C SER A 125 12.06 6.24 -4.15
N LYS A 126 12.86 7.32 -4.10
CA LYS A 126 14.26 7.28 -4.54
C LYS A 126 15.12 6.30 -3.75
N VAL A 127 14.73 5.97 -2.52
CA VAL A 127 15.47 5.05 -1.63
C VAL A 127 15.42 3.61 -2.15
N TRP A 128 14.34 3.23 -2.83
CA TRP A 128 14.13 1.87 -3.34
C TRP A 128 14.59 1.71 -4.79
N ASN A 129 15.12 2.77 -5.41
CA ASN A 129 15.62 2.70 -6.78
C ASN A 129 16.80 1.72 -6.88
N GLY A 130 16.68 0.71 -7.75
CA GLY A 130 17.68 -0.33 -7.95
C GLY A 130 17.68 -1.45 -6.89
N VAL A 131 16.78 -1.41 -5.91
CA VAL A 131 16.56 -2.52 -4.97
C VAL A 131 15.68 -3.58 -5.64
N SER A 132 16.03 -4.86 -5.53
CA SER A 132 15.20 -5.93 -6.10
C SER A 132 13.89 -6.08 -5.30
N PHE A 133 12.85 -6.65 -5.93
CA PHE A 133 11.60 -6.96 -5.21
C PHE A 133 11.84 -7.85 -4.00
N GLU A 134 12.75 -8.83 -4.11
CA GLU A 134 13.06 -9.77 -3.01
C GLU A 134 13.62 -9.06 -1.79
N GLU A 135 14.61 -8.19 -2.01
CA GLU A 135 15.24 -7.44 -0.93
C GLU A 135 14.27 -6.42 -0.34
N TYR A 136 13.46 -5.77 -1.17
CA TYR A 136 12.43 -4.85 -0.68
C TYR A 136 11.40 -5.55 0.20
N ILE A 137 10.87 -6.69 -0.24
CA ILE A 137 9.93 -7.50 0.55
C ILE A 137 10.59 -7.92 1.87
N LYS A 138 11.82 -8.42 1.83
CA LYS A 138 12.56 -8.85 3.02
C LYS A 138 12.75 -7.72 4.03
N LEU A 139 13.08 -6.51 3.57
CA LEU A 139 13.33 -5.35 4.45
C LEU A 139 12.05 -4.75 5.04
N THR A 140 10.90 -4.96 4.40
CA THR A 140 9.64 -4.27 4.78
C THR A 140 8.56 -5.17 5.35
N CYS A 141 8.65 -6.48 5.12
CA CYS A 141 7.67 -7.47 5.54
C CYS A 141 8.20 -8.45 6.60
N SER A 142 9.44 -8.26 7.10
CA SER A 142 10.05 -9.04 8.18
C SER A 142 9.43 -8.77 9.56
#